data_AF-A0A498FDH5-F1
#
_entry.id   AF-A0A498FDH5-F1
#
_cell.length_a   1.000
_cell.length_b   1.000
_cell.length_c   1.000
_cell.angle_alpha   90.00
_cell.angle_beta   90.00
_cell.angle_gamma   90.00
#
_symmetry.space_group_name_H-M   'P 1'
#
loop_
_entity.id
_entity.type
_entity.pdbx_description
1 polymer ?
#
loop_
_entity_poly.entity_id
_entity_poly.type
_entity_poly.pdbx_seq_one_letter_code
_entity_poly.pdbx_strand_id
1 'polypeptide(L)'
;MAQTELDSVAQQHKEPFYWLNEDSREFLREGYLLEGVEAEERVRQIAERAEEILGEEGFADRFYEYMSRGFYSLASPIWSNFGL
;
A
#
# COMPACT_ATOMS: atom_id res chain seq x y z
N MET A 1 19.73 -25.76 3.58
CA MET A 1 20.11 -24.34 3.80
C MET A 1 19.42 -23.47 2.76
N ALA A 2 19.74 -23.53 1.46
CA ALA A 2 19.08 -22.69 0.45
C ALA A 2 17.54 -22.84 0.38
N GLN A 3 16.99 -24.06 0.45
CA GLN A 3 15.54 -24.27 0.42
C GLN A 3 14.82 -23.63 1.61
N THR A 4 15.41 -23.73 2.81
CA THR A 4 14.86 -23.16 4.05
C THR A 4 14.76 -21.63 3.96
N GLU A 5 15.76 -20.98 3.39
CA GLU A 5 15.75 -19.52 3.17
C GLU A 5 14.68 -19.10 2.16
N LEU A 6 14.54 -19.84 1.05
CA LEU A 6 13.52 -19.58 0.04
C LEU A 6 12.10 -19.72 0.61
N ASP A 7 11.88 -20.75 1.43
CA ASP A 7 10.59 -20.98 2.08
C ASP A 7 10.26 -19.85 3.08
N SER A 8 11.26 -19.33 3.80
CA SER A 8 11.09 -18.19 4.72
C SER A 8 10.69 -16.92 3.97
N VAL A 9 11.36 -16.61 2.86
CA VAL A 9 11.02 -15.44 2.03
C VAL A 9 9.61 -15.58 1.45
N ALA A 10 9.27 -16.77 0.95
CA ALA A 10 7.94 -17.05 0.41
C ALA A 10 6.85 -16.91 1.48
N GLN A 11 7.15 -17.22 2.75
CA GLN A 11 6.22 -17.00 3.84
C GLN A 11 6.09 -15.52 4.21
N GLN A 12 7.20 -14.76 4.25
CA GLN A 12 7.17 -13.32 4.47
C GLN A 12 6.31 -12.59 3.42
N HIS A 13 6.38 -12.99 2.16
CA HIS A 13 5.60 -12.39 1.07
C HIS A 13 4.09 -12.64 1.16
N LYS A 14 3.62 -13.48 2.09
CA LYS A 14 2.19 -13.67 2.37
C LYS A 14 1.66 -12.71 3.43
N GLU A 15 2.55 -12.10 4.22
CA GLU A 15 2.13 -11.16 5.26
C GLU A 15 1.63 -9.87 4.61
N PRO A 16 0.48 -9.32 5.07
CA PRO A 16 0.00 -8.03 4.59
C PRO A 16 1.06 -6.95 4.77
N PHE A 17 1.25 -6.14 3.73
CA PHE A 17 2.19 -5.02 3.70
C PHE A 17 3.65 -5.43 3.93
N TYR A 18 4.05 -6.65 3.59
CA TYR A 18 5.46 -7.09 3.69
C TYR A 18 6.44 -6.18 2.94
N TRP A 19 5.97 -5.50 1.88
CA TRP A 19 6.75 -4.56 1.07
C TRP A 19 6.90 -3.18 1.75
N LEU A 20 6.03 -2.85 2.70
CA LEU A 20 6.02 -1.58 3.43
C LEU A 20 6.85 -1.72 4.72
N ASN A 21 8.13 -2.06 4.53
CA ASN A 21 9.14 -2.11 5.58
C ASN A 21 9.56 -0.70 6.02
N GLU A 22 10.52 -0.61 6.94
CA GLU A 22 11.00 0.67 7.50
C GLU A 22 11.50 1.64 6.41
N ASP A 23 12.34 1.17 5.49
CA ASP A 23 12.88 2.00 4.40
C ASP A 23 11.77 2.51 3.47
N SER A 24 10.82 1.65 3.09
CA SER A 24 9.67 2.03 2.26
C SER A 24 8.80 3.08 2.96
N ARG A 25 8.57 2.94 4.27
CA ARG A 25 7.79 3.90 5.06
C ARG A 25 8.48 5.25 5.14
N GLU A 26 9.78 5.24 5.40
CA GLU A 26 10.56 6.48 5.48
C GLU A 26 10.55 7.21 4.14
N PHE A 27 10.79 6.49 3.04
CA PHE A 27 10.75 7.07 1.70
C PHE A 27 9.39 7.70 1.36
N LEU A 28 8.28 7.03 1.72
CA LEU A 28 6.95 7.59 1.51
C LEU A 28 6.72 8.84 2.39
N ARG A 29 7.13 8.79 3.66
CA ARG A 29 6.97 9.87 4.63
C ARG A 29 7.69 11.15 4.23
N GLU A 30 8.94 11.04 3.76
CA GLU A 30 9.74 12.20 3.36
C GLU A 30 9.22 12.90 2.10
N GLY A 31 8.59 12.14 1.17
CA GLY A 31 8.28 12.64 -0.16
C GLY A 31 6.79 12.85 -0.47
N TYR A 32 5.90 12.04 0.10
CA TYR A 32 4.54 11.91 -0.45
C TYR A 32 3.41 11.90 0.57
N LEU A 33 3.68 11.69 1.86
CA LEU A 33 2.66 11.69 2.90
C LEU A 33 2.51 13.09 3.51
N LEU A 34 1.28 13.44 3.89
CA LEU A 34 1.05 14.61 4.74
C LEU A 34 1.57 14.34 6.16
N GLU A 35 1.91 15.40 6.89
CA GLU A 35 2.40 15.28 8.27
C GLU A 35 1.40 14.53 9.15
N GLY A 36 1.88 13.48 9.83
CA GLY A 36 1.08 12.66 10.73
C GLY A 36 0.23 11.58 10.06
N VAL A 37 0.26 11.46 8.72
CA VAL A 37 -0.47 10.40 7.99
C VAL A 37 0.44 9.19 7.79
N GLU A 38 0.00 8.02 8.23
CA GLU A 38 0.71 6.75 7.99
C GLU A 38 0.45 6.21 6.58
N ALA A 39 1.38 5.42 6.05
CA ALA A 39 1.31 4.92 4.67
C ALA A 39 0.05 4.07 4.42
N GLU A 40 -0.35 3.19 5.35
CA GLU A 40 -1.57 2.39 5.26
C GLU A 40 -2.83 3.25 5.27
N GLU A 41 -2.87 4.29 6.12
CA GLU A 41 -3.97 5.24 6.14
C GLU A 41 -4.07 5.94 4.78
N ARG A 42 -2.94 6.35 4.22
CA ARG A 42 -2.92 6.98 2.90
C ARG A 42 -3.41 6.04 1.80
N VAL A 43 -3.07 4.75 1.85
CA VAL A 43 -3.64 3.74 0.93
C VAL A 43 -5.17 3.67 1.07
N ARG A 44 -5.69 3.68 2.30
CA ARG A 44 -7.14 3.65 2.54
C ARG A 44 -7.83 4.88 1.96
N GLN A 45 -7.28 6.08 2.18
CA GLN A 45 -7.82 7.33 1.61
C GLN A 45 -7.86 7.30 0.08
N ILE A 46 -6.81 6.80 -0.57
CA ILE A 46 -6.75 6.64 -2.03
C ILE A 46 -7.84 5.65 -2.50
N ALA A 47 -7.97 4.53 -1.79
CA ALA A 47 -8.94 3.48 -2.12
C ALA A 47 -10.38 3.98 -2.01
N GLU A 48 -10.72 4.67 -0.92
CA GLU A 48 -12.04 5.26 -0.68
C GLU A 48 -12.37 6.33 -1.72
N ARG A 49 -11.40 7.20 -2.04
CA ARG A 49 -11.60 8.20 -3.10
C ARG A 49 -11.88 7.56 -4.46
N ALA A 50 -11.18 6.48 -4.79
CA ALA A 50 -11.39 5.77 -6.04
C ALA A 50 -12.78 5.12 -6.09
N GLU A 51 -13.23 4.52 -4.97
CA GLU A 51 -14.59 3.99 -4.85
C GLU A 51 -15.66 5.07 -5.05
N GLU A 52 -15.51 6.24 -4.43
CA GLU A 52 -16.44 7.37 -4.62
C GLU A 52 -16.56 7.81 -6.09
N ILE A 53 -15.43 7.89 -6.80
CA ILE A 53 -15.40 8.30 -8.22
C ILE A 53 -16.08 7.26 -9.10
N LEU A 54 -15.88 5.97 -8.79
CA LEU A 54 -16.44 4.87 -9.58
C LEU A 54 -17.90 4.59 -9.25
N GLY A 55 -18.34 4.90 -8.02
CA GLY A 55 -19.67 4.52 -7.52
C GLY A 55 -19.83 2.99 -7.39
N GLU A 56 -18.74 2.26 -7.15
CA GLU A 56 -18.72 0.80 -7.07
C GLU A 56 -18.45 0.35 -5.63
N GLU A 57 -19.51 -0.04 -4.93
CA GLU A 57 -19.46 -0.49 -3.53
C GLU A 57 -18.44 -1.63 -3.33
N GLY A 58 -17.55 -1.47 -2.35
CA GLY A 58 -16.53 -2.46 -2.00
C GLY A 58 -15.29 -2.44 -2.91
N PHE A 59 -15.17 -1.44 -3.80
CA PHE A 59 -13.95 -1.23 -4.57
C PHE A 59 -12.76 -0.89 -3.67
N ALA A 60 -12.94 -0.04 -2.66
CA ALA A 60 -11.91 0.41 -1.75
C ALA A 60 -11.32 -0.77 -0.96
N ASP A 61 -12.15 -1.69 -0.49
CA ASP A 61 -11.70 -2.88 0.24
C ASP A 61 -10.86 -3.80 -0.63
N ARG A 62 -11.30 -4.07 -1.86
CA ARG A 62 -10.51 -4.87 -2.82
C ARG A 62 -9.19 -4.19 -3.19
N PHE A 63 -9.22 -2.88 -3.41
CA PHE A 63 -8.02 -2.09 -3.72
C PHE A 63 -7.03 -2.15 -2.55
N TYR A 64 -7.50 -1.96 -1.32
CA TYR A 64 -6.69 -2.05 -0.11
C TYR A 64 -6.11 -3.45 0.07
N GLU A 65 -6.89 -4.51 -0.18
CA GLU A 65 -6.39 -5.89 -0.15
C GLU A 65 -5.25 -6.09 -1.16
N TYR A 66 -5.42 -5.66 -2.42
CA TYR A 66 -4.40 -5.81 -3.45
C TYR A 66 -3.13 -4.98 -3.18
N MET A 67 -3.28 -3.77 -2.63
CA MET A 67 -2.15 -3.00 -2.11
C MET A 67 -1.43 -3.74 -0.98
N SER A 68 -2.17 -4.30 -0.01
CA SER A 68 -1.57 -5.05 1.10
C SER A 68 -0.77 -6.27 0.62
N ARG A 69 -1.19 -6.89 -0.49
CA ARG A 69 -0.51 -8.04 -1.12
C ARG A 69 0.67 -7.63 -2.01
N GLY A 70 0.93 -6.33 -2.18
CA GLY A 70 2.03 -5.81 -2.99
C GLY A 70 1.83 -5.96 -4.49
N PHE A 71 0.58 -6.05 -4.95
CA PHE A 71 0.27 -6.23 -6.38
C PHE A 71 0.32 -4.91 -7.17
N TYR A 72 0.16 -3.80 -6.47
CA TYR A 72 0.05 -2.46 -7.05
C TYR A 72 1.26 -1.63 -6.69
N SER A 73 1.77 -0.90 -7.68
CA SER A 73 2.74 0.18 -7.50
C SER A 73 2.08 1.45 -8.02
N LEU A 74 1.85 2.41 -7.13
CA LEU A 74 1.21 3.68 -7.48
C LEU A 74 2.26 4.71 -7.86
N ALA A 75 1.96 5.52 -8.87
CA ALA A 75 2.83 6.64 -9.24
C ALA A 75 2.88 7.68 -8.11
N SER A 76 4.01 8.38 -7.96
CA SER A 76 4.19 9.38 -6.90
C SER A 76 3.12 10.48 -6.87
N PRO A 77 2.57 11.00 -7.99
CA PRO A 77 1.51 11.99 -7.91
C PRO A 77 0.21 11.46 -7.30
N ILE A 78 -0.04 10.14 -7.38
CA ILE A 78 -1.20 9.52 -6.75
C ILE A 78 -1.02 9.54 -5.23
N TRP A 79 0.14 9.12 -4.74
CA TRP A 79 0.47 9.21 -3.31
C TRP A 79 0.33 10.64 -2.78
N SER A 80 0.92 11.62 -3.46
CA SER A 80 0.95 12.99 -2.96
C SER A 80 -0.35 13.79 -3.11
N ASN A 81 -1.24 13.45 -4.06
CA ASN A 81 -2.33 14.37 -4.43
C ASN A 81 -3.71 13.73 -4.60
N PHE A 82 -3.81 12.42 -4.84
CA PHE A 82 -5.09 11.83 -5.21
C PHE A 82 -6.07 11.80 -4.04
N GLY A 83 -7.20 12.52 -4.16
CA GLY A 83 -8.23 12.57 -3.14
C GLY A 83 -7.98 13.53 -1.98
N LEU A 84 -6.97 14.39 -2.09
CA LEU A 84 -6.73 15.51 -1.17
C LEU A 84 -7.37 16.80 -1.70
#